data_AF-A0A2N9N1D3-F1
#
_entry.id   AF-A0A2N9N1D3-F1
#
_cell.length_a   1.000
_cell.length_b   1.000
_cell.length_c   1.000
_cell.angle_alpha   90.00
_cell.angle_beta   90.00
_cell.angle_gamma   90.00
#
_symmetry.space_group_name_H-M   'P 1'
#
loop_
_entity.id
_entity.type
_entity.pdbx_description
1 polymer ?
#
loop_
_entity_poly.entity_id
_entity_poly.type
_entity_poly.pdbx_seq_one_letter_code
_entity_poly.pdbx_strand_id
1 'polypeptide(L)'
;MDETKAVLPQGWRDRLVFVAGENTRFVRGWCLEIYDLAISKYVAGREKDLDYTRSLARHGMATRSLLEQRLEGTSLDPGVRVRIAGRIQRDFAVAPGDAG
;
A
#
# COMPACT_ATOMS: atom_id res chain seq x y z
N MET A 1 -19.48 -12.10 0.96
CA MET A 1 -18.34 -11.23 0.64
C MET A 1 -17.94 -10.54 1.92
N ASP A 2 -16.67 -10.64 2.34
CA ASP A 2 -16.18 -9.91 3.51
C ASP A 2 -15.91 -8.47 3.09
N GLU A 3 -16.87 -7.58 3.36
CA GLU A 3 -16.78 -6.13 3.12
C GLU A 3 -16.07 -5.46 4.29
N THR A 4 -14.79 -5.77 4.46
CA THR A 4 -13.95 -5.09 5.45
C THR A 4 -13.65 -3.68 4.96
N LYS A 5 -14.09 -2.67 5.73
CA LYS A 5 -13.87 -1.24 5.48
C LYS A 5 -12.38 -0.96 5.27
N ALA A 6 -12.04 -0.22 4.21
CA ALA A 6 -10.66 0.16 3.93
C ALA A 6 -10.07 0.96 5.11
N VAL A 7 -9.04 0.43 5.74
CA VAL A 7 -8.24 1.13 6.75
C VAL A 7 -7.15 1.91 6.02
N LEU A 8 -7.05 3.21 6.29
CA LEU A 8 -6.16 4.13 5.60
C LEU A 8 -5.32 4.93 6.62
N PRO A 9 -4.08 5.31 6.27
CA PRO A 9 -3.25 6.13 7.13
C PRO A 9 -3.85 7.52 7.37
N GLN A 10 -3.50 8.16 8.48
CA GLN A 10 -3.91 9.53 8.77
C GLN A 10 -3.44 10.50 7.65
N GLY A 11 -4.30 11.46 7.29
CA GLY A 11 -4.02 12.44 6.25
C GLY A 11 -4.05 11.89 4.81
N TRP A 12 -4.60 10.70 4.57
CA TRP A 12 -4.71 10.14 3.21
C TRP A 12 -5.47 11.05 2.24
N ARG A 13 -6.43 11.83 2.75
CA ARG A 13 -7.24 12.77 1.96
C ARG A 13 -6.39 13.89 1.37
N ASP A 14 -5.40 14.37 2.13
CA ASP A 14 -4.52 15.45 1.71
C ASP A 14 -3.47 14.97 0.69
N ARG A 15 -3.28 13.65 0.61
CA ARG A 15 -2.34 12.99 -0.32
C ARG A 15 -3.03 12.41 -1.54
N LEU A 16 -4.31 12.71 -1.76
CA LEU A 16 -4.99 12.24 -2.95
C LEU A 16 -4.28 12.75 -4.20
N VAL A 17 -3.97 11.83 -5.11
CA VAL A 17 -3.36 12.13 -6.39
C VAL A 17 -4.46 12.48 -7.37
N PHE A 18 -4.43 13.71 -7.88
CA PHE A 18 -5.34 14.12 -8.93
C PHE A 18 -4.92 13.50 -10.27
N VAL A 19 -5.79 12.67 -10.84
CA VAL A 19 -5.57 12.07 -12.15
C VAL A 19 -6.52 12.71 -13.14
N ALA A 20 -5.94 13.42 -14.12
CA ALA A 20 -6.65 13.96 -15.27
C ALA A 20 -5.75 13.86 -16.51
N GLY A 21 -6.23 13.21 -17.57
CA GLY A 21 -5.55 13.14 -18.86
C GLY A 21 -6.45 12.66 -20.01
N GLU A 22 -5.99 12.85 -21.25
CA GLU A 22 -6.70 12.45 -22.48
C GLU A 22 -6.99 10.93 -22.52
N ASN A 23 -6.08 10.11 -21.97
CA ASN A 23 -6.25 8.66 -21.83
C ASN A 23 -7.36 8.23 -20.85
N THR A 24 -7.90 9.15 -20.04
CA THR A 24 -8.99 8.90 -19.08
C THR A 24 -10.35 9.41 -19.54
N ARG A 25 -10.52 9.78 -20.82
CA ARG A 25 -11.76 10.38 -21.37
C ARG A 25 -12.32 11.51 -20.49
N PHE A 26 -11.44 12.37 -19.96
CA PHE A 26 -11.79 13.50 -19.10
C PHE A 26 -12.43 13.16 -17.74
N VAL A 27 -12.41 11.90 -17.30
CA VAL A 27 -12.86 11.55 -15.94
C VAL A 27 -11.83 12.08 -14.93
N ARG A 28 -12.22 13.09 -14.17
CA ARG A 28 -11.42 13.68 -13.08
C ARG A 28 -11.58 12.81 -11.84
N GLY A 29 -10.51 12.12 -11.44
CA GLY A 29 -10.51 11.22 -10.28
C GLY A 29 -9.46 11.62 -9.25
N TRP A 30 -9.83 11.56 -7.98
CA TRP A 30 -8.87 11.58 -6.88
C TRP A 30 -8.52 10.14 -6.52
N CYS A 31 -7.28 9.75 -6.78
CA CYS A 31 -6.78 8.42 -6.48
C CYS A 31 -6.00 8.44 -5.16
N LEU A 32 -6.05 7.33 -4.41
CA LEU A 32 -5.16 7.16 -3.28
C LEU A 32 -3.71 7.15 -3.75
N GLU A 33 -2.86 7.78 -2.96
CA GLU A 33 -1.41 7.70 -3.10
C GLU A 33 -0.96 6.23 -2.91
N ILE A 34 0.12 5.84 -3.58
CA ILE A 34 0.52 4.43 -3.67
C ILE A 34 0.86 3.83 -2.30
N TYR A 35 1.45 4.61 -1.39
CA TYR A 35 1.75 4.14 -0.05
C TYR A 35 0.49 4.00 0.82
N ASP A 36 -0.47 4.91 0.69
CA ASP A 36 -1.76 4.82 1.39
C ASP A 36 -2.57 3.62 0.92
N LEU A 37 -2.57 3.37 -0.39
CA LEU A 37 -3.19 2.19 -0.98
C LEU A 37 -2.48 0.91 -0.50
N ALA A 38 -1.16 0.86 -0.54
CA ALA A 38 -0.39 -0.30 -0.11
C ALA A 38 -0.65 -0.67 1.36
N ILE A 39 -0.72 0.31 2.27
CA ILE A 39 -1.08 0.04 3.67
C ILE A 39 -2.49 -0.54 3.78
N SER A 40 -3.46 0.00 3.05
CA SER A 40 -4.82 -0.57 3.03
C SER A 40 -4.82 -2.03 2.56
N LYS A 41 -3.96 -2.38 1.59
CA LYS A 41 -3.78 -3.75 1.09
C LYS A 41 -3.12 -4.66 2.11
N TYR A 42 -2.08 -4.19 2.79
CA TYR A 42 -1.45 -4.94 3.87
C TYR A 42 -2.41 -5.23 5.03
N VAL A 43 -3.29 -4.28 5.37
CA VAL A 43 -4.33 -4.46 6.40
C VAL A 43 -5.37 -5.49 5.94
N ALA A 44 -5.88 -5.35 4.71
CA ALA A 44 -6.87 -6.29 4.16
C ALA A 44 -6.33 -7.72 4.08
N GLY A 45 -5.06 -7.88 3.68
CA GLY A 45 -4.31 -9.13 3.85
C GLY A 45 -4.86 -10.35 3.09
N ARG A 46 -5.77 -10.16 2.13
CA ARG A 46 -6.23 -11.23 1.21
C ARG A 46 -5.09 -11.59 0.26
N GLU A 47 -5.11 -12.81 -0.27
CA GLU A 47 -4.05 -13.32 -1.16
C GLU A 47 -3.71 -12.35 -2.30
N LYS A 48 -4.71 -11.90 -3.06
CA LYS A 48 -4.52 -10.89 -4.13
C LYS A 48 -3.95 -9.56 -3.66
N ASP A 49 -4.25 -9.13 -2.44
CA ASP A 49 -3.74 -7.86 -1.90
C ASP A 49 -2.25 -8.02 -1.54
N LEU A 50 -1.84 -9.20 -1.06
CA LEU A 50 -0.43 -9.53 -0.81
C LEU A 50 0.37 -9.71 -2.11
N ASP A 51 -0.24 -10.27 -3.16
CA ASP A 51 0.38 -10.33 -4.50
C ASP A 51 0.67 -8.92 -5.05
N TYR A 52 -0.29 -8.01 -4.86
CA TYR A 52 -0.15 -6.62 -5.23
C TYR A 52 1.01 -5.95 -4.48
N THR A 53 1.09 -6.06 -3.15
CA THR A 53 2.17 -5.42 -2.37
C THR A 53 3.55 -5.99 -2.69
N ARG A 54 3.65 -7.31 -2.90
CA ARG A 54 4.90 -7.94 -3.36
C ARG A 54 5.35 -7.41 -4.72
N SER A 55 4.40 -7.17 -5.63
CA SER A 55 4.70 -6.59 -6.94
C SER A 55 5.19 -5.14 -6.81
N LEU A 56 4.59 -4.35 -5.91
CA LEU A 56 5.06 -2.98 -5.64
C LEU A 56 6.52 -2.96 -5.17
N ALA A 57 6.87 -3.85 -4.24
CA ALA A 57 8.23 -3.98 -3.74
C ALA A 57 9.21 -4.42 -4.84
N ARG A 58 8.86 -5.48 -5.58
CA ARG A 58 9.68 -6.05 -6.66
C ARG A 58 10.00 -5.05 -7.77
N HIS A 59 9.04 -4.22 -8.14
CA HIS A 59 9.18 -3.26 -9.23
C HIS A 59 9.65 -1.87 -8.77
N GLY A 60 9.98 -1.69 -7.48
CA GLY A 60 10.44 -0.41 -6.95
C GLY A 60 9.37 0.70 -7.00
N MET A 61 8.09 0.34 -7.06
CA MET A 61 6.98 1.30 -7.09
C MET A 61 6.65 1.88 -5.72
N ALA A 62 7.15 1.25 -4.65
CA ALA A 62 7.10 1.75 -3.28
C ALA A 62 8.47 1.52 -2.62
N THR A 63 8.79 2.34 -1.63
CA THR A 63 9.95 2.18 -0.75
C THR A 63 9.55 1.71 0.64
N ARG A 64 10.39 0.88 1.25
CA ARG A 64 10.18 0.35 2.61
C ARG A 64 10.00 1.44 3.65
N SER A 65 10.88 2.44 3.66
CA SER A 65 10.89 3.51 4.67
C SER A 65 9.61 4.33 4.68
N LEU A 66 9.08 4.68 3.50
CA LEU A 66 7.81 5.41 3.40
C LEU A 66 6.61 4.54 3.79
N LEU A 67 6.63 3.23 3.50
CA LEU A 67 5.60 2.31 4.00
C LEU A 67 5.62 2.21 5.52
N GLU A 68 6.79 2.11 6.15
CA GLU A 68 6.94 2.08 7.60
C GLU A 68 6.41 3.38 8.23
N GLN A 69 6.74 4.54 7.66
CA GLN A 69 6.20 5.83 8.10
C GLN A 69 4.66 5.91 7.97
N ARG A 70 4.10 5.39 6.88
CA ARG A 70 2.63 5.37 6.70
C ARG A 70 1.97 4.40 7.65
N LEU A 71 2.59 3.26 7.93
CA LEU A 71 2.13 2.31 8.93
C LEU A 71 2.03 2.99 10.30
N GLU A 72 3.08 3.70 10.74
CA GLU A 72 3.08 4.47 12.01
C GLU A 72 1.88 5.41 12.12
N GLY A 73 1.59 6.16 11.05
CA GLY A 73 0.44 7.06 10.98
C GLY A 73 -0.93 6.40 10.81
N THR A 74 -1.03 5.06 10.84
CA THR A 74 -2.29 4.32 10.68
C THR A 74 -2.78 3.80 12.02
N SER A 75 -4.02 4.13 12.41
CA SER A 75 -4.63 3.60 13.64
C SER A 75 -4.97 2.12 13.46
N LEU A 76 -4.23 1.25 14.17
CA LEU A 76 -4.33 -0.20 14.08
C LEU A 76 -4.08 -0.82 15.45
N ASP A 77 -4.70 -1.97 15.70
CA ASP A 77 -4.34 -2.82 16.84
C ASP A 77 -2.84 -3.17 16.80
N PRO A 78 -2.13 -3.17 17.95
CA PRO A 78 -0.69 -3.44 17.99
C PRO A 78 -0.30 -4.77 17.32
N GLY A 79 -1.08 -5.83 17.51
CA GLY A 79 -0.83 -7.13 16.87
C GLY A 79 -0.96 -7.10 15.34
N VAL A 80 -1.90 -6.30 14.83
CA VAL A 80 -2.07 -6.09 13.37
C VAL A 80 -0.90 -5.29 12.82
N ARG A 81 -0.47 -4.24 13.53
CA ARG A 81 0.70 -3.44 13.15
C ARG A 81 1.96 -4.29 13.03
N VAL A 82 2.26 -5.12 14.03
CA VAL A 82 3.43 -6.02 14.02
C VAL A 82 3.37 -6.99 12.84
N ARG A 83 2.19 -7.57 12.58
CA ARG A 83 1.99 -8.47 11.44
C ARG A 83 2.26 -7.77 10.10
N ILE A 84 1.80 -6.54 9.94
CA ILE A 84 2.01 -5.75 8.71
C ILE A 84 3.48 -5.36 8.57
N ALA A 85 4.13 -4.90 9.64
CA ALA A 85 5.55 -4.59 9.63
C ALA A 85 6.40 -5.81 9.18
N GLY A 86 6.09 -7.00 9.69
CA GLY A 86 6.75 -8.23 9.26
C GLY A 86 6.50 -8.60 7.79
N ARG A 87 5.34 -8.25 7.23
CA ARG A 87 5.06 -8.41 5.78
C ARG A 87 5.89 -7.45 4.95
N ILE A 88 5.90 -6.15 5.31
CA ILE A 88 6.73 -5.14 4.64
C ILE A 88 8.20 -5.57 4.68
N GLN A 89 8.71 -5.98 5.83
CA GLN A 89 10.10 -6.42 5.93
C GLN A 89 10.40 -7.59 4.97
N ARG A 90 9.53 -8.60 4.88
CA ARG A 90 9.73 -9.74 3.98
C ARG A 90 9.67 -9.37 2.50
N ASP A 91 8.70 -8.54 2.11
CA ASP A 91 8.53 -8.13 0.70
C ASP A 91 9.74 -7.32 0.20
N PHE A 92 10.42 -6.61 1.09
CA PHE A 92 11.58 -5.75 0.79
C PHE A 92 12.93 -6.37 1.18
N ALA A 93 12.95 -7.58 1.75
CA ALA A 93 14.19 -8.28 2.10
C ALA A 93 14.88 -8.93 0.88
N VAL A 94 14.12 -9.19 -0.19
CA VAL A 94 14.67 -9.77 -1.42
C VAL A 94 15.08 -8.62 -2.33
N ALA A 95 16.39 -8.49 -2.57
CA ALA A 95 16.90 -7.53 -3.54
C ALA A 95 16.33 -7.83 -4.94
N PRO A 96 16.05 -6.81 -5.77
CA PRO A 96 15.68 -7.02 -7.16
C PRO A 96 16.93 -7.58 -7.90
N GLY A 97 17.09 -8.90 -7.89
CA GLY A 97 18.25 -9.60 -8.47
C GLY A 97 18.28 -11.12 -8.27
N ASP A 98 17.61 -11.66 -7.25
CA ASP A 98 17.71 -13.10 -6.91
C ASP A 98 16.52 -13.96 -7.39
N ALA A 99 15.82 -13.53 -8.43
CA ALA A 99 14.90 -14.39 -9.17
C ALA A 99 15.54 -14.69 -10.53
N GLY A 100 16.41 -15.71 -10.53
CA GLY A 100 17.00 -16.29 -11.74
C GLY A 100 15.99 -17.03 -12.60
#